data_AF-A0AAD9GQ90-F1
#
_entry.id   AF-A0AAD9GQ90-F1
#
_cell.length_a   1.000
_cell.length_b   1.000
_cell.length_c   1.000
_cell.angle_alpha   90.00
_cell.angle_beta   90.00
_cell.angle_gamma   90.00
#
_symmetry.space_group_name_H-M   'P 1'
#
loop_
_entity.id
_entity.type
_entity.pdbx_description
1 polymer ?
#
loop_
_entity_poly.entity_id
_entity_poly.type
_entity_poly.pdbx_seq_one_letter_code
_entity_poly.pdbx_strand_id
1 'polypeptide(L)'
;MARPRITENGKHPKRYVRIAVDYSHKRQVLDRTTAGTTVSDVLDEFFPSLSKTERKRKQKQISKWKTQASFIQKMCADGKDHLQNFRRNGDATVLSREAVENIVMWLNSMSEEGCPVSAKMLELKALEEAADDGISQHEFTAS
;
A
#
# COMPACT_ATOMS: atom_id res chain seq x y z
N MET A 1 30.19 3.34 2.52
CA MET A 1 30.56 3.48 1.09
C MET A 1 29.44 2.89 0.23
N ALA A 2 28.98 3.59 -0.81
CA ALA A 2 27.90 3.11 -1.67
C ALA A 2 28.45 2.18 -2.76
N ARG A 3 27.77 1.06 -3.01
CA ARG A 3 28.18 0.00 -3.94
C ARG A 3 28.20 0.53 -5.39
N PRO A 4 29.29 0.34 -6.18
CA PRO A 4 29.34 0.77 -7.57
C PRO A 4 28.34 0.00 -8.44
N ARG A 5 27.70 0.66 -9.41
CA ARG A 5 26.73 0.06 -10.33
C ARG A 5 27.35 -0.23 -11.70
N ILE A 6 27.00 -1.39 -12.26
CA ILE A 6 27.67 -2.01 -13.42
C ILE A 6 26.84 -1.92 -14.72
N THR A 7 25.61 -1.39 -14.69
CA THR A 7 24.75 -1.28 -15.89
C THR A 7 24.28 0.16 -16.15
N GLU A 8 24.35 0.57 -17.43
CA GLU A 8 24.02 1.92 -17.94
C GLU A 8 22.54 2.29 -17.72
N ASN A 9 21.66 1.29 -17.64
CA ASN A 9 20.24 1.47 -17.33
C ASN A 9 19.97 1.38 -15.83
N GLY A 10 20.25 2.48 -15.13
CA GLY A 10 19.89 2.64 -13.73
C GLY A 10 18.37 2.71 -13.49
N LYS A 11 18.00 2.82 -12.21
CA LYS A 11 16.59 3.04 -11.82
C LYS A 11 16.07 4.32 -12.48
N HIS A 12 15.01 4.21 -13.28
CA HIS A 12 14.36 5.37 -13.89
C HIS A 12 13.96 6.41 -12.81
N PRO A 13 14.05 7.71 -13.12
CA PRO A 13 13.62 8.75 -12.20
C PRO A 13 12.14 8.58 -11.85
N LYS A 14 11.82 8.80 -10.57
CA LYS A 14 10.43 8.77 -10.10
C LYS A 14 9.66 9.89 -10.79
N ARG A 15 8.61 9.54 -11.54
CA ARG A 15 7.77 10.51 -12.26
C ARG A 15 6.67 11.15 -11.39
N TYR A 16 6.54 10.75 -10.12
CA TYR A 16 5.54 11.23 -9.14
C TYR A 16 4.10 11.37 -9.68
N VAL A 17 3.70 10.50 -10.62
CA VAL A 17 2.45 10.71 -11.37
C VAL A 17 1.18 10.37 -10.57
N ARG A 18 1.28 9.84 -9.35
CA ARG A 18 0.13 9.40 -8.54
C ARG A 18 -0.12 10.43 -7.43
N ILE A 19 -1.23 11.14 -7.54
CA ILE A 19 -1.73 12.03 -6.48
C ILE A 19 -2.71 11.22 -5.64
N ALA A 20 -2.40 11.09 -4.35
CA ALA A 20 -3.29 10.49 -3.38
C ALA A 20 -4.40 11.49 -3.03
N VAL A 21 -5.63 10.98 -2.89
CA VAL A 21 -6.85 11.77 -2.65
C VAL A 21 -7.50 11.17 -1.42
N ASP A 22 -8.02 12.00 -0.53
CA ASP A 22 -8.71 11.57 0.69
C ASP A 22 -10.08 10.93 0.38
N TYR A 23 -10.66 10.24 1.36
CA TYR A 23 -11.97 9.63 1.19
C TYR A 23 -13.10 10.65 1.16
N SER A 24 -12.92 11.80 1.82
CA SER A 24 -13.87 12.92 1.80
C SER A 24 -14.14 13.42 0.35
N HIS A 25 -13.08 13.72 -0.41
CA HIS A 25 -13.20 14.17 -1.78
C HIS A 25 -13.71 13.06 -2.72
N LYS A 26 -13.28 11.81 -2.50
CA LYS A 26 -13.82 10.67 -3.26
C LYS A 26 -15.33 10.55 -3.09
N ARG A 27 -15.85 10.74 -1.87
CA ARG A 27 -17.29 10.70 -1.59
C ARG A 27 -18.03 11.81 -2.34
N GLN A 28 -17.55 13.05 -2.29
CA GLN A 28 -18.16 14.18 -3.02
C GLN A 28 -18.27 13.92 -4.53
N VAL A 29 -17.19 13.41 -5.13
CA VAL A 29 -17.18 13.04 -6.55
C VAL A 29 -18.20 11.93 -6.86
N LEU A 30 -18.32 10.94 -5.97
CA LEU A 30 -19.29 9.85 -6.13
C LEU A 30 -20.74 10.35 -5.99
N ASP A 31 -21.03 11.18 -4.99
CA ASP A 31 -22.36 11.74 -4.73
C ASP A 31 -22.86 12.54 -5.94
N ARG A 32 -21.98 13.37 -6.53
CA ARG A 32 -22.25 14.09 -7.78
C ARG A 32 -22.50 13.15 -8.96
N THR A 33 -21.73 12.07 -9.04
CA THR A 33 -21.92 11.11 -10.13
C THR A 33 -23.21 10.28 -9.96
N THR A 34 -23.67 10.03 -8.74
CA THR A 34 -24.95 9.36 -8.49
C THR A 34 -26.16 10.24 -8.76
N ALA A 35 -26.01 11.57 -8.73
CA ALA A 35 -27.07 12.52 -9.05
C ALA A 35 -27.45 12.58 -10.55
N GLY A 36 -26.94 11.65 -11.37
CA GLY A 36 -27.23 11.56 -12.81
C GLY A 36 -26.29 12.35 -13.71
N THR A 37 -25.26 12.99 -13.15
CA THR A 37 -24.28 13.77 -13.90
C THR A 37 -23.31 12.87 -14.68
N THR A 38 -22.97 13.25 -15.91
CA THR A 38 -22.01 12.51 -16.73
C THR A 38 -20.62 12.60 -16.08
N VAL A 39 -19.83 11.52 -16.15
CA VAL A 39 -18.44 11.51 -15.62
C VAL A 39 -17.58 12.61 -16.25
N SER A 40 -17.91 13.04 -17.48
CA SER A 40 -17.25 14.16 -18.15
C SER A 40 -17.46 15.48 -17.39
N ASP A 41 -18.71 15.80 -17.05
CA ASP A 41 -19.06 17.05 -16.39
C ASP A 41 -18.48 17.09 -14.96
N VAL A 42 -18.48 15.95 -14.26
CA VAL A 42 -17.81 15.79 -12.97
C VAL A 42 -16.29 16.05 -13.09
N LEU A 43 -15.66 15.63 -14.18
CA LEU A 43 -14.24 15.92 -14.39
C LEU A 43 -14.01 17.42 -14.63
N ASP A 44 -14.90 18.09 -15.35
CA ASP A 44 -14.78 19.51 -15.63
C ASP A 44 -15.04 20.37 -14.36
N GLU A 45 -15.94 19.95 -13.46
CA GLU A 45 -16.20 20.59 -12.16
C GLU A 45 -15.01 20.41 -11.19
N PHE A 46 -14.56 19.16 -10.97
CA PHE A 46 -13.57 18.85 -9.94
C PHE A 46 -12.11 18.96 -10.43
N PHE A 47 -11.87 18.89 -11.73
CA PHE A 47 -10.52 18.88 -12.32
C PHE A 47 -10.46 19.67 -13.64
N PRO A 48 -10.61 21.01 -13.60
CA PRO A 48 -10.77 21.84 -14.79
C PRO A 48 -9.54 21.89 -15.71
N SER A 49 -8.33 21.67 -15.19
CA SER A 49 -7.07 21.87 -15.91
C SER A 49 -6.33 20.55 -16.24
N LEU A 50 -7.03 19.54 -16.75
CA LEU A 50 -6.43 18.25 -17.11
C LEU A 50 -6.13 18.14 -18.60
N SER A 51 -4.94 17.61 -18.94
CA SER A 51 -4.65 17.16 -20.32
C SER A 51 -5.53 15.97 -20.72
N LYS A 52 -5.65 15.70 -22.03
CA LYS A 52 -6.45 14.57 -22.55
C LYS A 52 -6.05 13.21 -21.93
N THR A 53 -4.75 12.99 -21.74
CA THR A 53 -4.18 11.78 -21.12
C THR A 53 -4.51 11.70 -19.63
N GLU A 54 -4.41 12.80 -18.90
CA GLU A 54 -4.77 12.87 -17.48
C GLU A 54 -6.28 12.71 -17.26
N ARG A 55 -7.10 13.30 -18.14
CA ARG A 55 -8.56 13.15 -18.13
C ARG A 55 -8.97 11.69 -18.24
N LYS A 56 -8.41 10.94 -19.21
CA LYS A 56 -8.65 9.49 -19.34
C LYS A 56 -8.23 8.72 -18.09
N ARG A 57 -7.11 9.10 -17.47
CA ARG A 57 -6.64 8.45 -16.24
C ARG A 57 -7.54 8.73 -15.04
N LYS A 58 -8.02 9.97 -14.90
CA LYS A 58 -8.97 10.37 -13.87
C LYS A 58 -10.33 9.70 -14.06
N GLN A 59 -10.80 9.59 -15.30
CA GLN A 59 -12.01 8.81 -15.62
C GLN A 59 -11.90 7.35 -15.13
N LYS A 60 -10.77 6.68 -15.42
CA LYS A 60 -10.50 5.32 -14.90
C LYS A 60 -10.45 5.28 -13.37
N GLN A 61 -9.90 6.32 -12.75
CA GLN A 61 -9.82 6.44 -11.29
C GLN A 61 -11.22 6.57 -10.67
N ILE A 62 -12.09 7.40 -11.25
CA ILE A 62 -13.50 7.56 -10.82
C ILE A 62 -14.25 6.25 -11.00
N SER A 63 -14.10 5.55 -12.13
CA SER A 63 -14.71 4.22 -12.32
C SER A 63 -14.27 3.23 -11.24
N LYS A 64 -12.98 3.24 -10.86
CA LYS A 64 -12.49 2.42 -9.74
C LYS A 64 -13.13 2.82 -8.42
N TRP A 65 -13.29 4.12 -8.14
CA TRP A 65 -13.96 4.60 -6.93
C TRP A 65 -15.42 4.17 -6.88
N LYS A 66 -16.13 4.14 -8.02
CA LYS A 66 -17.51 3.63 -8.08
C LYS A 66 -17.59 2.17 -7.63
N THR A 67 -16.68 1.31 -8.08
CA THR A 67 -16.62 -0.09 -7.62
C THR A 67 -16.33 -0.20 -6.12
N GLN A 68 -15.65 0.81 -5.54
CA GLN A 68 -15.29 0.86 -4.13
C GLN A 68 -16.23 1.75 -3.29
N ALA A 69 -17.39 2.16 -3.83
CA ALA A 69 -18.25 3.17 -3.22
C ALA A 69 -18.69 2.79 -1.80
N SER A 70 -19.09 1.54 -1.58
CA SER A 70 -19.49 1.03 -0.26
C SER A 70 -18.35 1.13 0.76
N PHE A 71 -17.12 0.80 0.36
CA PHE A 71 -15.94 0.91 1.21
C PHE A 71 -15.61 2.37 1.52
N ILE A 72 -15.69 3.27 0.52
CA ILE A 72 -15.43 4.71 0.71
C ILE A 72 -16.46 5.31 1.70
N GLN A 73 -17.74 4.97 1.55
CA GLN A 73 -18.79 5.40 2.47
C GLN A 73 -18.55 4.89 3.89
N LYS A 74 -18.17 3.61 4.05
CA LYS A 74 -17.80 3.04 5.35
C LYS A 74 -16.64 3.80 5.99
N MET A 75 -15.57 4.07 5.25
CA MET A 75 -14.42 4.83 5.77
C MET A 75 -14.82 6.22 6.24
N CYS A 76 -15.72 6.89 5.52
CA CYS A 76 -16.23 8.19 5.95
C CYS A 76 -17.13 8.08 7.20
N ALA A 77 -17.95 7.03 7.31
CA ALA A 77 -18.79 6.77 8.49
C ALA A 77 -17.95 6.46 9.74
N ASP A 78 -16.83 5.74 9.56
CA ASP A 78 -15.87 5.42 10.62
C ASP A 78 -15.01 6.64 11.06
N GLY A 79 -15.27 7.85 10.54
CA GLY A 79 -14.49 9.06 10.85
C GLY A 79 -13.09 9.09 10.23
N LYS A 80 -12.83 8.21 9.24
CA LYS A 80 -11.53 8.05 8.56
C LYS A 80 -11.53 8.70 7.17
N ASP A 81 -12.35 9.72 6.98
CA ASP A 81 -12.55 10.44 5.72
C ASP A 81 -11.30 11.21 5.25
N HIS A 82 -10.51 11.73 6.20
CA HIS A 82 -9.24 12.42 5.96
C HIS A 82 -8.11 11.51 5.44
N LEU A 83 -8.25 10.18 5.57
CA LEU A 83 -7.23 9.25 5.09
C LEU A 83 -7.22 9.17 3.56
N GLN A 84 -6.03 9.17 2.98
CA GLN A 84 -5.87 9.04 1.52
C GLN A 84 -5.82 7.58 1.05
N ASN A 85 -5.29 6.71 1.90
CA ASN A 85 -5.18 5.28 1.66
C ASN A 85 -5.50 4.52 2.94
N PHE A 86 -6.29 3.47 2.82
CA PHE A 86 -6.45 2.48 3.87
C PHE A 86 -5.24 1.52 3.88
N ARG A 87 -4.74 1.22 5.07
CA ARG A 87 -3.79 0.13 5.33
C ARG A 87 -4.49 -0.86 6.24
N ARG A 88 -4.43 -2.15 5.92
CA ARG A 88 -4.89 -3.19 6.82
C ARG A 88 -3.90 -3.32 7.97
N ASN A 89 -4.38 -3.73 9.13
CA ASN A 89 -3.50 -4.26 10.18
C ASN A 89 -2.72 -5.42 9.56
N GLY A 90 -1.40 -5.47 9.77
CA GLY A 90 -0.51 -6.39 9.04
C GLY A 90 0.29 -5.75 7.90
N ASP A 91 -0.20 -4.68 7.25
CA ASP A 91 0.46 -4.12 6.06
C ASP A 91 1.72 -3.29 6.39
N ALA A 92 1.88 -2.86 7.64
CA ALA A 92 2.93 -1.92 8.04
C ALA A 92 3.59 -2.24 9.37
N THR A 93 3.23 -3.35 10.00
CA THR A 93 3.87 -3.80 11.24
C THR A 93 5.20 -4.42 10.88
N VAL A 94 6.27 -3.81 11.33
CA VAL A 94 7.64 -4.30 11.14
C VAL A 94 8.12 -4.84 12.49
N LEU A 95 8.82 -5.96 12.46
CA LEU A 95 9.48 -6.52 13.65
C LEU A 95 10.42 -5.50 14.28
N SER A 96 10.68 -5.65 15.58
CA SER A 96 11.73 -4.88 16.24
C SER A 96 13.08 -5.17 15.59
N ARG A 97 14.03 -4.26 15.79
CA ARG A 97 15.41 -4.46 15.31
C ARG A 97 16.03 -5.72 15.92
N GLU A 98 15.74 -5.98 17.19
CA GLU A 98 16.24 -7.13 17.94
C GLU A 98 15.69 -8.44 17.38
N ALA A 99 14.37 -8.53 17.14
CA ALA A 99 13.75 -9.67 16.48
C ALA A 99 14.36 -9.95 15.09
N VAL A 100 14.65 -8.91 14.29
CA VAL A 100 15.32 -9.10 12.99
C VAL A 100 16.75 -9.61 13.16
N GLU A 101 17.50 -9.13 14.15
CA GLU A 101 18.85 -9.59 14.45
C GLU A 101 18.86 -11.06 14.88
N ASN A 102 17.89 -11.50 15.69
CA ASN A 102 17.69 -12.90 16.08
C ASN A 102 17.43 -13.81 14.85
N ILE A 103 16.58 -13.38 13.92
CA ILE A 103 16.32 -14.13 12.68
C ILE A 103 17.61 -14.27 11.85
N VAL A 104 18.41 -13.20 11.75
CA VAL A 104 19.67 -13.22 11.00
C VAL A 104 20.69 -14.16 11.67
N MET A 105 20.81 -14.12 12.99
CA MET A 105 21.68 -15.02 13.74
C MET A 105 21.28 -16.49 13.54
N TRP A 106 19.97 -16.78 13.64
CA TRP A 106 19.44 -18.11 13.38
C TRP A 106 19.73 -18.58 11.95
N LEU A 107 19.53 -17.72 10.95
CA LEU A 107 19.80 -18.08 9.54
C LEU A 107 21.28 -18.37 9.29
N ASN A 108 22.19 -17.61 9.92
CA ASN A 108 23.62 -17.86 9.84
C ASN A 108 23.99 -19.21 10.48
N SER A 109 23.45 -19.53 11.66
CA SER A 109 23.65 -20.83 12.32
C SER A 109 23.18 -21.99 11.43
N MET A 110 21.99 -21.90 10.82
CA MET A 110 21.49 -22.92 9.89
C MET A 110 22.40 -23.09 8.67
N SER A 111 22.97 -21.98 8.16
CA SER A 111 23.92 -22.00 7.05
C SER A 111 25.26 -22.62 7.43
N GLU A 112 25.76 -22.39 8.64
CA GLU A 112 26.99 -23.01 9.14
C GLU A 112 26.83 -24.53 9.29
N GLU A 113 25.64 -24.98 9.69
CA GLU A 113 25.29 -26.41 9.79
C GLU A 113 25.02 -27.07 8.42
N GLY A 114 25.08 -26.29 7.32
CA GLY A 114 24.82 -26.77 5.97
C GLY A 114 23.35 -27.13 5.71
N CYS A 115 22.43 -26.68 6.57
CA CYS A 115 21.00 -26.94 6.42
C CYS A 115 20.34 -25.85 5.55
N PRO A 116 19.73 -26.21 4.40
CA PRO A 116 19.05 -25.23 3.57
C PRO A 116 17.78 -24.71 4.27
N VAL A 117 17.74 -23.40 4.53
CA VAL A 117 16.55 -22.73 5.07
C VAL A 117 15.53 -22.51 3.95
N SER A 118 14.39 -23.18 4.05
CA SER A 118 13.26 -22.94 3.14
C SER A 118 12.55 -21.63 3.49
N ALA A 119 11.85 -21.05 2.52
CA ALA A 119 11.02 -19.87 2.76
C ALA A 119 10.00 -20.09 3.89
N LYS A 120 9.44 -21.30 4.01
CA LYS A 120 8.48 -21.62 5.07
C LYS A 120 9.11 -21.64 6.46
N MET A 121 10.37 -22.06 6.57
CA MET A 121 11.09 -22.03 7.85
C MET A 121 11.38 -20.59 8.27
N LEU A 122 11.79 -19.74 7.33
CA LEU A 122 12.00 -18.32 7.59
C LEU A 122 10.69 -17.63 7.99
N GLU A 123 9.58 -17.98 7.34
CA GLU A 123 8.24 -17.49 7.71
C GLU A 123 7.86 -17.86 9.14
N LEU A 124 8.05 -19.13 9.52
CA LEU A 124 7.76 -19.61 10.88
C LEU A 124 8.65 -18.93 11.92
N LYS A 125 9.95 -18.75 11.63
CA LYS A 125 10.86 -18.06 12.54
C LYS A 125 10.49 -16.59 12.72
N ALA A 126 10.10 -15.91 11.64
CA ALA A 126 9.63 -14.53 11.74
C ALA A 126 8.33 -14.40 12.55
N LEU A 127 7.43 -15.38 12.47
CA LEU A 127 6.22 -15.41 13.30
C LEU A 127 6.50 -15.70 14.78
N GLU A 128 7.50 -16.54 15.08
CA GLU A 128 7.96 -16.81 16.45
C GLU A 128 8.49 -15.52 17.09
N GLU A 129 9.41 -14.83 16.41
CA GLU A 129 10.00 -13.58 16.91
C GLU A 129 8.96 -12.44 17.00
N ALA A 130 7.95 -12.43 16.11
CA ALA A 130 6.82 -11.52 16.23
C ALA A 130 6.03 -11.76 17.53
N ALA A 131 5.81 -13.04 17.88
CA ALA A 131 5.07 -13.40 19.08
C ALA A 131 5.86 -13.03 20.35
N ASP A 132 7.18 -13.17 20.33
CA ASP A 132 8.07 -12.74 21.42
C ASP A 132 8.04 -11.21 21.62
N ASP A 133 7.94 -10.44 20.53
CA ASP A 133 7.71 -8.99 20.53
C ASP A 133 6.27 -8.61 20.96
N GLY A 134 5.40 -9.58 21.24
CA GLY A 134 3.99 -9.37 21.60
C GLY A 134 3.10 -8.97 20.42
N ILE A 135 3.55 -9.18 19.19
CA ILE A 135 2.80 -8.89 17.96
C ILE A 135 2.00 -10.12 17.56
N SER A 136 0.68 -9.96 17.45
CA SER A 136 -0.18 -11.08 17.07
C SER A 136 -0.05 -11.43 15.58
N GLN A 137 -0.35 -12.68 15.22
CA GLN A 137 -0.37 -13.14 13.82
C GLN A 137 -1.36 -12.36 12.92
N HIS A 138 -2.33 -11.68 13.53
CA HIS A 138 -3.28 -10.83 12.81
C HIS A 138 -2.73 -9.41 12.53
N GLU A 139 -1.65 -9.05 13.21
CA GLU A 139 -0.96 -7.77 13.11
C GLU A 139 0.36 -7.87 12.35
N PHE A 140 0.95 -9.06 12.21
CA PHE A 140 2.16 -9.29 11.42
C PHE A 140 1.97 -10.48 10.49
N THR A 141 2.32 -10.28 9.21
CA THR A 141 2.33 -11.34 8.20
C THR A 141 3.77 -11.55 7.74
N ALA A 142 4.27 -12.77 7.86
CA ALA A 142 5.53 -13.18 7.28
C ALA A 142 5.29 -13.73 5.87
N SER A 143 6.16 -13.39 4.91
CA SER A 143 6.08 -13.83 3.51
C SER A 143 7.45 -13.91 2.86
#